data_AF-A0A964LRE0-F1
#
_entry.id   AF-A0A964LRE0-F1
#
_cell.length_a   1.000
_cell.length_b   1.000
_cell.length_c   1.000
_cell.angle_alpha   90.00
_cell.angle_beta   90.00
_cell.angle_gamma   90.00
#
_symmetry.space_group_name_H-M   'P 1'
#
loop_
_entity.id
_entity.type
_entity.pdbx_description
1 polymer ?
#
loop_
_entity_poly.entity_id
_entity_poly.type
_entity_poly.pdbx_seq_one_letter_code
_entity_poly.pdbx_strand_id
1 'polypeptide(L)'
;MGALILGIVVGLIWGPGAESIVWVGDLFIRLIRMVIAPLVFVTLVSGVVSMGDPSKLGSLGIKTLAMFMATTLAAIVIGLTIATVLQPGAGVDLSAAVPTALQAAIPLTEQLMRIVPENPFAALAEGDILAIIFFALLVGISPLVCSTVLPLGATINMDGTAAVPGASLFLMAAVMQTINLTPEQIAVVVGFELAFDRPLDMLRTSVNIGGDLSVATTIAKWENEFDQEIFDRPLKDQAALATG
;
A
#
# COMPACT_ATOMS: atom_id res chain seq x y z
N MET A 1 13.92 11.25 5.97
CA MET A 1 14.84 11.97 5.05
C MET A 1 16.30 11.87 5.46
N GLY A 2 16.68 12.32 6.67
CA GLY A 2 18.09 12.30 7.12
C GLY A 2 18.76 10.93 7.07
N ALA A 3 18.10 9.87 7.57
CA ALA A 3 18.63 8.50 7.54
C ALA A 3 18.85 7.95 6.12
N LEU A 4 18.03 8.37 5.16
CA LEU A 4 18.13 7.93 3.77
C LEU A 4 19.30 8.61 3.05
N ILE A 5 19.41 9.94 3.20
CA ILE A 5 20.52 10.72 2.63
C ILE A 5 21.84 10.19 3.19
N LEU A 6 21.88 9.94 4.50
CA LEU A 6 23.02 9.32 5.15
C LEU A 6 23.34 7.93 4.56
N GLY A 7 22.33 7.08 4.36
CA GLY A 7 22.50 5.75 3.75
C GLY A 7 23.05 5.79 2.32
N ILE A 8 22.58 6.73 1.48
CA ILE A 8 23.09 6.92 0.12
C ILE A 8 24.54 7.42 0.15
N VAL A 9 24.84 8.43 0.97
CA VAL A 9 26.20 8.97 1.12
C VAL A 9 27.16 7.90 1.63
N VAL A 10 26.75 7.13 2.63
CA VAL A 10 27.53 6.00 3.16
C VAL A 10 27.74 4.92 2.09
N GLY A 11 26.71 4.55 1.33
CA GLY A 11 26.81 3.57 0.25
C GLY A 11 27.77 4.01 -0.87
N LEU A 12 27.73 5.29 -1.24
CA LEU A 12 28.62 5.85 -2.27
C LEU A 12 30.08 5.96 -1.83
N ILE A 13 30.32 6.32 -0.56
CA ILE A 13 31.69 6.49 -0.02
C ILE A 13 32.30 5.15 0.36
N TRP A 14 31.52 4.24 0.94
CA TRP A 14 32.01 2.96 1.49
C TRP A 14 31.95 1.82 0.47
N GLY A 15 31.17 1.96 -0.62
CA GLY A 15 31.15 1.01 -1.73
C GLY A 15 30.81 -0.43 -1.27
N PRO A 16 31.59 -1.45 -1.66
CA PRO A 16 31.33 -2.85 -1.28
C PRO A 16 31.25 -3.10 0.24
N GLY A 17 31.91 -2.25 1.05
CA GLY A 17 31.83 -2.34 2.51
C GLY A 17 30.45 -2.08 3.10
N ALA A 18 29.55 -1.41 2.35
CA ALA A 18 28.17 -1.18 2.75
C ALA A 18 27.33 -2.48 2.81
N GLU A 19 27.77 -3.57 2.18
CA GLU A 19 27.12 -4.88 2.33
C GLU A 19 27.11 -5.35 3.80
N SER A 20 28.10 -4.93 4.59
CA SER A 20 28.20 -5.27 6.02
C SER A 20 27.10 -4.68 6.90
N ILE A 21 26.33 -3.69 6.40
CA ILE A 21 25.22 -3.06 7.14
C ILE A 21 23.84 -3.44 6.59
N VAL A 22 23.76 -4.25 5.52
CA VAL A 22 22.49 -4.69 4.91
C VAL A 22 21.60 -5.43 5.92
N TRP A 23 22.19 -6.19 6.85
CA TRP A 23 21.46 -6.89 7.90
C TRP A 23 20.61 -5.97 8.77
N VAL A 24 20.96 -4.68 8.91
CA VAL A 24 20.16 -3.69 9.64
C VAL A 24 18.85 -3.41 8.89
N GLY A 25 18.92 -3.31 7.57
CA GLY A 25 17.74 -3.19 6.70
C GLY A 25 16.89 -4.45 6.75
N ASP A 26 17.51 -5.63 6.68
CA ASP A 26 16.79 -6.91 6.77
C ASP A 26 16.09 -7.07 8.13
N LEU A 27 16.77 -6.70 9.22
CA LEU A 27 16.18 -6.70 10.56
C LEU A 27 14.99 -5.75 10.64
N PHE A 28 15.12 -4.53 10.10
CA PHE A 28 14.03 -3.56 10.05
C PHE A 28 12.80 -4.10 9.29
N ILE A 29 13.01 -4.68 8.11
CA ILE A 29 11.92 -5.30 7.33
C ILE A 29 11.31 -6.49 8.08
N ARG A 30 12.12 -7.32 8.75
CA ARG A 30 11.62 -8.42 9.58
C ARG A 30 10.76 -7.91 10.74
N LEU A 31 11.18 -6.85 11.41
CA LEU A 31 10.42 -6.23 12.50
C LEU A 31 9.08 -5.68 12.01
N ILE A 32 9.06 -5.03 10.86
CA ILE A 32 7.82 -4.55 10.24
C ILE A 32 6.90 -5.73 9.88
N ARG A 33 7.41 -6.74 9.16
CA ARG A 33 6.63 -7.92 8.75
C ARG A 33 6.08 -8.72 9.93
N MET A 34 6.83 -8.78 11.04
CA MET A 34 6.39 -9.44 12.27
C MET A 34 5.14 -8.78 12.87
N VAL A 35 4.99 -7.47 12.72
CA VAL A 35 3.86 -6.73 13.30
C VAL A 35 2.69 -6.60 12.32
N ILE A 36 2.93 -6.39 11.03
CA ILE A 36 1.88 -6.10 10.04
C ILE A 36 0.81 -7.20 9.98
N ALA A 37 1.19 -8.46 9.78
CA ALA A 37 0.20 -9.52 9.51
C ALA A 37 -0.76 -9.75 10.71
N PRO A 38 -0.27 -9.86 11.96
CA PRO A 38 -1.15 -9.92 13.14
C PRO A 38 -1.98 -8.65 13.34
N LEU A 39 -1.37 -7.47 13.14
CA LEU A 39 -2.04 -6.18 13.26
C LEU A 39 -3.22 -6.08 12.29
N VAL A 40 -2.97 -6.25 10.99
CA VAL A 40 -4.00 -6.19 9.95
C VAL A 40 -5.15 -7.15 10.24
N PHE A 41 -4.84 -8.39 10.62
CA PHE A 41 -5.87 -9.38 10.95
C PHE A 41 -6.74 -8.92 12.13
N VAL A 42 -6.12 -8.55 13.26
CA VAL A 42 -6.84 -8.16 14.48
C VAL A 42 -7.62 -6.85 14.28
N THR A 43 -7.04 -5.88 13.59
CA THR A 43 -7.68 -4.59 13.26
C THR A 43 -8.91 -4.79 12.39
N LEU A 44 -8.82 -5.60 11.33
CA LEU A 44 -9.96 -5.86 10.45
C LEU A 44 -11.06 -6.64 11.15
N VAL A 45 -10.72 -7.70 11.91
CA VAL A 45 -11.74 -8.45 12.66
C VAL A 45 -12.43 -7.53 13.68
N SER A 46 -11.68 -6.76 14.46
CA SER A 46 -12.28 -5.84 15.44
C SER A 46 -13.14 -4.74 14.80
N GLY A 47 -12.72 -4.20 13.64
CA GLY A 47 -13.48 -3.20 12.89
C GLY A 47 -14.78 -3.74 12.28
N VAL A 48 -14.79 -4.98 11.80
CA VAL A 48 -16.03 -5.61 11.31
C VAL A 48 -16.98 -5.92 12.47
N VAL A 49 -16.44 -6.41 13.59
CA VAL A 49 -17.22 -6.72 14.79
C VAL A 49 -17.87 -5.47 15.37
N SER A 50 -17.14 -4.34 15.44
CA SER A 50 -17.67 -3.09 16.00
C SER A 50 -18.82 -2.51 15.18
N MET A 51 -18.86 -2.80 13.87
CA MET A 51 -19.92 -2.34 12.97
C MET A 51 -21.27 -3.02 13.24
N GLY A 52 -21.28 -4.22 13.83
CA GLY A 52 -22.48 -4.92 14.31
C GLY A 52 -23.45 -5.45 13.24
N ASP A 53 -23.49 -4.83 12.05
CA ASP A 53 -24.35 -5.21 10.92
C ASP A 53 -23.50 -5.60 9.69
N PRO A 54 -23.44 -6.90 9.33
CA PRO A 54 -22.74 -7.39 8.14
C PRO A 54 -23.25 -6.79 6.83
N SER A 55 -24.50 -6.32 6.77
CA SER A 55 -25.10 -5.73 5.57
C SER A 55 -24.42 -4.41 5.20
N LYS A 56 -23.99 -3.65 6.22
CA LYS A 56 -23.25 -2.40 6.04
C LYS A 56 -21.87 -2.63 5.43
N LEU A 57 -21.23 -3.78 5.69
CA LEU A 57 -19.92 -4.11 5.12
C LEU A 57 -19.96 -4.16 3.59
N GLY A 58 -21.02 -4.75 3.04
CA GLY A 58 -21.22 -4.86 1.59
C GLY A 58 -21.40 -3.50 0.92
N SER A 59 -22.28 -2.64 1.48
CA SER A 59 -22.51 -1.30 0.94
C SER A 59 -21.28 -0.40 1.08
N LEU A 60 -20.60 -0.46 2.23
CA LEU A 60 -19.37 0.28 2.50
C LEU A 60 -18.26 -0.13 1.51
N GLY A 61 -18.07 -1.43 1.31
CA GLY A 61 -17.08 -1.98 0.38
C GLY A 61 -17.32 -1.56 -1.07
N ILE A 62 -18.57 -1.64 -1.55
CA ILE A 62 -18.92 -1.23 -2.93
C ILE A 62 -18.75 0.28 -3.13
N LYS A 63 -19.20 1.12 -2.20
CA LYS A 63 -19.03 2.58 -2.33
C LYS A 63 -17.55 2.99 -2.26
N THR A 64 -16.77 2.34 -1.40
CA THR A 64 -15.32 2.56 -1.29
C THR A 64 -14.61 2.14 -2.58
N LEU A 65 -14.92 0.95 -3.12
CA LEU A 65 -14.38 0.49 -4.40
C LEU A 65 -14.73 1.46 -5.54
N ALA A 66 -15.99 1.90 -5.62
CA ALA A 66 -16.43 2.86 -6.63
C ALA A 66 -15.67 4.19 -6.53
N MET A 67 -15.47 4.72 -5.31
CA MET A 67 -14.68 5.93 -5.09
C MET A 67 -13.22 5.75 -5.50
N PHE A 68 -12.58 4.64 -5.14
CA PHE A 68 -11.20 4.36 -5.56
C PHE A 68 -11.07 4.19 -7.07
N MET A 69 -12.03 3.54 -7.73
CA MET A 69 -12.05 3.45 -9.18
C MET A 69 -12.19 4.84 -9.83
N ALA A 70 -13.06 5.70 -9.29
CA ALA A 70 -13.26 7.05 -9.81
C ALA A 70 -12.02 7.94 -9.61
N THR A 71 -11.40 7.92 -8.42
CA THR A 71 -10.19 8.70 -8.13
C THR A 71 -8.99 8.18 -8.93
N THR A 72 -8.86 6.87 -9.09
CA THR A 72 -7.82 6.24 -9.93
C THR A 72 -8.00 6.64 -11.40
N LEU A 73 -9.22 6.61 -11.92
CA LEU A 73 -9.50 7.05 -13.29
C LEU A 73 -9.13 8.52 -13.48
N ALA A 74 -9.50 9.40 -12.53
CA ALA A 74 -9.13 10.80 -12.57
C ALA A 74 -7.60 10.99 -12.54
N ALA A 75 -6.90 10.25 -11.67
CA ALA A 75 -5.44 10.28 -11.59
C ALA A 75 -4.77 9.82 -12.88
N ILE A 76 -5.27 8.75 -13.51
CA ILE A 76 -4.78 8.25 -14.81
C ILE A 76 -4.98 9.32 -15.90
N VAL A 77 -6.16 9.94 -15.97
CA VAL A 77 -6.45 10.98 -16.96
C VAL A 77 -5.51 12.17 -16.78
N ILE A 78 -5.31 12.64 -15.55
CA ILE A 78 -4.38 13.74 -15.25
C ILE A 78 -2.95 13.33 -15.62
N GLY A 79 -2.50 12.15 -15.22
CA GLY A 79 -1.16 11.63 -15.50
C GLY A 79 -0.87 11.51 -16.99
N LEU A 80 -1.80 10.94 -17.76
CA LEU A 80 -1.68 10.83 -19.23
C LEU A 80 -1.71 12.21 -19.90
N THR A 81 -2.53 13.14 -19.42
CA THR A 81 -2.57 14.51 -19.95
C THR A 81 -1.23 15.21 -19.73
N ILE A 82 -0.65 15.12 -18.53
CA ILE A 82 0.66 15.71 -18.24
C ILE A 82 1.76 15.03 -19.05
N ALA A 83 1.75 13.69 -19.15
CA ALA A 83 2.75 12.94 -19.90
C ALA A 83 2.75 13.28 -21.39
N THR A 84 1.56 13.44 -21.99
CA THR A 84 1.44 13.80 -23.42
C THR A 84 1.85 15.25 -23.70
N VAL A 85 1.67 16.18 -22.75
CA VAL A 85 2.07 17.59 -22.89
C VAL A 85 3.57 17.79 -22.65
N LEU A 86 4.14 17.19 -21.61
CA LEU A 86 5.54 17.38 -21.24
C LEU A 86 6.49 16.45 -22.02
N GLN A 87 5.96 15.36 -22.59
CA GLN A 87 6.71 14.35 -23.35
C GLN A 87 8.05 13.96 -22.68
N PRO A 88 8.03 13.54 -21.40
CA PRO A 88 9.25 13.14 -20.71
C PRO A 88 9.88 11.95 -21.44
N GLY A 89 11.15 12.08 -21.84
CA GLY A 89 11.88 11.08 -22.62
C GLY A 89 11.99 11.36 -24.12
N ALA A 90 11.40 12.46 -24.63
CA ALA A 90 11.63 12.90 -26.00
C ALA A 90 13.14 13.13 -26.26
N GLY A 91 13.70 12.44 -27.26
CA GLY A 91 15.12 12.52 -27.62
C GLY A 91 16.03 11.45 -27.01
N VAL A 92 15.50 10.52 -26.21
CA VAL A 92 16.25 9.33 -25.76
C VAL A 92 16.29 8.30 -26.88
N ASP A 93 17.49 7.96 -27.37
CA ASP A 93 17.66 6.93 -28.40
C ASP A 93 17.63 5.53 -27.78
N LEU A 94 16.60 4.77 -28.16
CA LEU A 94 16.35 3.40 -27.70
C LEU A 94 16.61 2.36 -28.82
N SER A 95 17.20 2.75 -29.94
CA SER A 95 17.29 1.90 -31.15
C SER A 95 18.21 0.66 -31.07
N ALA A 96 19.07 0.55 -30.06
CA ALA A 96 20.08 -0.51 -29.93
C ALA A 96 19.56 -1.87 -29.39
N ALA A 97 18.25 -2.08 -29.31
CA ALA A 97 17.68 -3.13 -28.48
C ALA A 97 17.01 -4.27 -29.26
N VAL A 98 17.21 -5.51 -28.79
CA VAL A 98 16.64 -6.73 -29.38
C VAL A 98 15.38 -7.14 -28.61
N PRO A 99 14.20 -7.25 -29.24
CA PRO A 99 12.95 -7.53 -28.53
C PRO A 99 12.99 -8.81 -27.71
N THR A 100 12.63 -8.72 -26.42
CA THR A 100 12.41 -9.88 -25.54
C THR A 100 10.92 -10.20 -25.45
N ALA A 101 10.58 -11.48 -25.29
CA ALA A 101 9.19 -11.93 -25.21
C ALA A 101 8.50 -11.44 -23.93
N LEU A 102 7.26 -10.98 -24.09
CA LEU A 102 6.39 -10.48 -23.03
C LEU A 102 6.10 -11.54 -21.96
N GLN A 103 6.17 -11.15 -20.68
CA GLN A 103 5.62 -11.96 -19.60
C GLN A 103 4.08 -11.86 -19.66
N ALA A 104 3.39 -12.99 -19.72
CA ALA A 104 1.94 -13.02 -19.84
C ALA A 104 1.27 -12.41 -18.61
N ALA A 105 0.29 -11.55 -18.82
CA ALA A 105 -0.51 -11.00 -17.73
C ALA A 105 -1.22 -12.13 -16.96
N ILE A 106 -1.18 -12.08 -15.63
CA ILE A 106 -1.90 -13.04 -14.78
C ILE A 106 -3.41 -12.85 -15.03
N PRO A 107 -4.14 -13.90 -15.41
CA PRO A 107 -5.57 -13.78 -15.72
C PRO A 107 -6.38 -13.40 -14.48
N LEU A 108 -7.48 -12.66 -14.70
CA LEU A 108 -8.36 -12.20 -13.62
C LEU A 108 -8.90 -13.36 -12.77
N THR A 109 -9.16 -14.52 -13.37
CA THR A 109 -9.62 -15.71 -12.66
C THR A 109 -8.62 -16.19 -11.62
N GLU A 110 -7.33 -16.18 -11.95
CA GLU A 110 -6.27 -16.56 -11.01
C GLU A 110 -6.11 -15.53 -9.90
N GLN A 111 -6.21 -14.24 -10.24
CA GLN A 111 -6.21 -13.17 -9.22
C GLN A 111 -7.37 -13.30 -8.24
N LEU A 112 -8.58 -13.61 -8.73
CA LEU A 112 -9.75 -13.83 -7.87
C LEU A 112 -9.61 -15.08 -6.99
N MET A 113 -9.01 -16.16 -7.51
CA MET A 113 -8.76 -17.36 -6.71
C MET A 113 -7.75 -17.10 -5.59
N ARG A 114 -6.74 -16.24 -5.80
CA ARG A 114 -5.77 -15.86 -4.75
C ARG A 114 -6.39 -15.12 -3.57
N ILE A 115 -7.56 -14.50 -3.73
CA ILE A 115 -8.26 -13.83 -2.62
C ILE A 115 -8.69 -14.85 -1.56
N VAL A 116 -9.05 -16.07 -1.96
CA VAL A 116 -9.54 -17.11 -1.05
C VAL A 116 -8.40 -18.08 -0.74
N PRO A 117 -7.76 -18.00 0.44
CA PRO A 117 -6.65 -18.89 0.76
C PRO A 117 -7.14 -20.33 1.01
N GLU A 118 -6.35 -21.31 0.57
CA GLU A 118 -6.55 -22.71 0.96
C GLU A 118 -6.28 -22.92 2.46
N ASN A 119 -5.33 -22.17 3.02
CA ASN A 119 -4.98 -22.19 4.44
C ASN A 119 -4.72 -20.78 4.99
N PRO A 120 -5.58 -20.23 5.87
CA PRO A 120 -5.43 -18.89 6.40
C PRO A 120 -4.21 -18.71 7.32
N PHE A 121 -3.72 -19.78 7.95
CA PHE A 121 -2.52 -19.73 8.77
C PHE A 121 -1.25 -19.62 7.91
N ALA A 122 -1.26 -20.26 6.73
CA ALA A 122 -0.19 -20.09 5.76
C ALA A 122 -0.16 -18.64 5.23
N ALA A 123 -1.32 -18.07 4.89
CA ALA A 123 -1.44 -16.68 4.48
C ALA A 123 -0.89 -15.69 5.54
N LEU A 124 -1.21 -15.92 6.82
CA LEU A 124 -0.66 -15.14 7.94
C LEU A 124 0.86 -15.27 8.09
N ALA A 125 1.42 -16.46 7.82
CA ALA A 125 2.86 -16.70 7.93
C ALA A 125 3.65 -16.13 6.75
N GLU A 126 3.07 -16.19 5.55
CA GLU A 126 3.66 -15.69 4.30
C GLU A 126 3.46 -14.19 4.11
N GLY A 127 2.51 -13.59 4.84
CA GLY A 127 2.16 -12.18 4.75
C GLY A 127 1.35 -11.84 3.52
N ASP A 128 0.51 -12.77 3.03
CA ASP A 128 -0.43 -12.50 1.95
C ASP A 128 -1.58 -11.62 2.46
N ILE A 129 -1.40 -10.30 2.32
CA ILE A 129 -2.33 -9.30 2.86
C ILE A 129 -3.74 -9.48 2.30
N LEU A 130 -3.90 -9.85 1.02
CA LEU A 130 -5.21 -9.97 0.39
C LEU A 130 -5.99 -11.17 0.96
N ALA A 131 -5.32 -12.30 1.10
CA ALA A 131 -5.88 -13.49 1.74
C ALA A 131 -6.16 -13.27 3.23
N ILE A 132 -5.26 -12.56 3.94
CA ILE A 132 -5.47 -12.17 5.35
C ILE A 132 -6.71 -11.29 5.49
N ILE A 133 -6.89 -10.29 4.62
CA ILE A 133 -8.09 -9.44 4.61
C ILE A 133 -9.34 -10.29 4.44
N PHE A 134 -9.37 -11.16 3.41
CA PHE A 134 -10.54 -11.99 3.13
C PHE A 134 -10.91 -12.89 4.32
N PHE A 135 -9.91 -13.57 4.90
CA PHE A 135 -10.12 -14.40 6.08
C PHE A 135 -10.58 -13.58 7.30
N ALA A 136 -9.99 -12.41 7.54
CA ALA A 136 -10.38 -11.51 8.63
C ALA A 136 -11.84 -11.05 8.50
N LEU A 137 -12.30 -10.73 7.30
CA LEU A 137 -13.70 -10.34 7.06
C LEU A 137 -14.67 -11.49 7.38
N LEU A 138 -14.36 -12.72 6.96
CA LEU A 138 -15.18 -13.89 7.29
C LEU A 138 -15.25 -14.14 8.80
N VAL A 139 -14.12 -14.00 9.49
CA VAL A 139 -14.04 -14.17 10.94
C VAL A 139 -14.80 -13.06 11.67
N GLY A 140 -14.69 -11.81 11.23
CA GLY A 140 -15.34 -10.66 11.86
C GLY A 140 -16.86 -10.64 11.74
N ILE A 141 -17.43 -11.25 10.70
CA ILE A 141 -18.89 -11.40 10.54
C ILE A 141 -19.45 -12.48 11.50
N SER A 142 -18.60 -13.38 12.01
CA SER A 142 -19.03 -14.49 12.86
C SER A 142 -19.40 -14.04 14.28
N PRO A 143 -20.65 -14.28 14.74
CA PRO A 143 -21.08 -13.90 16.09
C PRO A 143 -20.26 -14.53 17.22
N LEU A 144 -19.63 -15.69 16.95
CA LEU A 144 -18.82 -16.44 17.91
C LEU A 144 -17.49 -15.73 18.24
N VAL A 145 -16.96 -14.95 17.29
CA VAL A 145 -15.63 -14.33 17.40
C VAL A 145 -15.72 -12.87 17.90
N CYS A 146 -16.90 -12.26 17.84
CA CYS A 146 -17.16 -10.89 18.31
C CYS A 146 -16.68 -10.64 19.75
N SER A 147 -16.79 -11.60 20.66
CA SER A 147 -16.54 -11.39 22.09
C SER A 147 -15.06 -11.43 22.48
N THR A 148 -14.20 -12.07 21.69
CA THR A 148 -12.78 -12.28 22.06
C THR A 148 -11.83 -11.30 21.37
N VAL A 149 -12.21 -10.76 20.21
CA VAL A 149 -11.29 -9.94 19.39
C VAL A 149 -11.39 -8.44 19.66
N LEU A 150 -12.52 -7.95 20.21
CA LEU A 150 -12.67 -6.53 20.56
C LEU A 150 -11.60 -6.01 21.54
N PRO A 151 -11.26 -6.70 22.65
CA PRO A 151 -10.20 -6.24 23.57
C PRO A 151 -8.80 -6.26 22.93
N LEU A 152 -8.57 -7.20 21.99
CA LEU A 152 -7.29 -7.36 21.30
C LEU A 152 -7.11 -6.29 20.22
N GLY A 153 -8.16 -6.00 19.46
CA GLY A 153 -8.21 -4.88 18.50
C GLY A 153 -7.91 -3.55 19.13
N ALA A 154 -8.58 -3.20 20.22
CA ALA A 154 -8.41 -1.91 20.87
C ALA A 154 -6.96 -1.64 21.37
N THR A 155 -6.20 -2.69 21.69
CA THR A 155 -4.81 -2.56 22.16
C THR A 155 -3.78 -2.61 21.04
N ILE A 156 -4.12 -3.25 19.92
CA ILE A 156 -3.20 -3.46 18.79
C ILE A 156 -3.40 -2.42 17.68
N ASN A 157 -4.59 -1.81 17.55
CA ASN A 157 -4.93 -0.83 16.50
C ASN A 157 -4.16 0.50 16.65
N MET A 158 -2.86 0.48 16.36
CA MET A 158 -2.06 1.64 15.97
C MET A 158 -1.75 1.48 14.48
N ASP A 159 -2.57 2.07 13.62
CA ASP A 159 -2.41 1.95 12.17
C ASP A 159 -1.10 2.60 11.70
N GLY A 160 -0.13 1.74 11.39
CA GLY A 160 1.09 2.06 10.68
C GLY A 160 1.00 1.52 9.26
N THR A 161 0.45 2.31 8.34
CA THR A 161 0.48 2.00 6.90
C THR A 161 1.94 1.89 6.46
N ALA A 162 2.42 0.67 6.29
CA ALA A 162 3.81 0.43 5.92
C ALA A 162 4.02 0.84 4.46
N ALA A 163 4.57 2.03 4.26
CA ALA A 163 5.06 2.47 2.96
C ALA A 163 6.29 1.61 2.59
N VAL A 164 6.16 0.77 1.58
CA VAL A 164 7.32 0.06 0.99
C VAL A 164 8.02 1.02 0.02
N PRO A 165 9.24 1.49 0.32
CA PRO A 165 9.92 2.44 -0.56
C PRO A 165 10.32 1.79 -1.89
N GLY A 166 10.17 2.51 -2.99
CA GLY A 166 10.72 2.12 -4.29
C GLY A 166 9.97 1.00 -5.04
N ALA A 167 8.78 0.60 -4.60
CA ALA A 167 7.95 -0.40 -5.29
C ALA A 167 7.56 0.02 -6.72
N SER A 168 7.50 1.32 -6.96
CA SER A 168 7.07 1.93 -8.22
C SER A 168 8.09 1.77 -9.35
N LEU A 169 9.40 1.80 -9.07
CA LEU A 169 10.44 1.54 -10.07
C LEU A 169 10.40 0.10 -10.58
N PHE A 170 10.12 -0.86 -9.69
CA PHE A 170 9.95 -2.26 -10.08
C PHE A 170 8.71 -2.47 -10.94
N LEU A 171 7.59 -1.82 -10.60
CA LEU A 171 6.38 -1.87 -11.42
C LEU A 171 6.60 -1.20 -12.78
N MET A 172 7.30 -0.07 -12.82
CA MET A 172 7.60 0.60 -14.09
C MET A 172 8.53 -0.26 -14.96
N ALA A 173 9.57 -0.86 -14.38
CA ALA A 173 10.43 -1.81 -15.08
C ALA A 173 9.63 -2.99 -15.64
N ALA A 174 8.69 -3.55 -14.86
CA ALA A 174 7.79 -4.60 -15.33
C ALA A 174 6.88 -4.11 -16.48
N VAL A 175 6.28 -2.93 -16.37
CA VAL A 175 5.45 -2.34 -17.44
C VAL A 175 6.27 -2.07 -18.70
N MET A 176 7.52 -1.59 -18.58
CA MET A 176 8.42 -1.39 -19.71
C MET A 176 8.77 -2.71 -20.41
N GLN A 177 8.93 -3.81 -19.65
CA GLN A 177 9.05 -5.15 -20.25
C GLN A 177 7.77 -5.50 -21.03
N THR A 178 6.58 -5.10 -20.55
CA THR A 178 5.32 -5.35 -21.27
C THR A 178 5.14 -4.58 -22.58
N ILE A 179 6.00 -3.59 -22.85
CA ILE A 179 6.03 -2.85 -24.12
C ILE A 179 7.34 -3.12 -24.90
N ASN A 180 7.96 -4.28 -24.64
CA ASN A 180 9.15 -4.82 -25.33
C ASN A 180 10.46 -4.04 -25.13
N LEU A 181 10.64 -3.30 -24.03
CA LEU A 181 11.97 -2.74 -23.72
C LEU A 181 12.91 -3.83 -23.18
N THR A 182 14.18 -3.80 -23.59
CA THR A 182 15.22 -4.70 -23.08
C THR A 182 15.70 -4.29 -21.68
N PRO A 183 16.29 -5.22 -20.92
CA PRO A 183 16.86 -4.90 -19.61
C PRO A 183 17.84 -3.71 -19.64
N GLU A 184 18.62 -3.55 -20.71
CA GLU A 184 19.57 -2.44 -20.87
C GLU A 184 18.84 -1.10 -21.05
N GLN A 185 17.77 -1.05 -21.85
CA GLN A 185 16.96 0.15 -22.04
C GLN A 185 16.22 0.54 -20.75
N ILE A 186 15.67 -0.45 -20.06
CA ILE A 186 15.01 -0.24 -18.76
C ILE A 186 16.03 0.31 -17.76
N ALA A 187 17.25 -0.22 -17.72
CA ALA A 187 18.30 0.27 -16.84
C ALA A 187 18.69 1.73 -17.15
N VAL A 188 18.70 2.16 -18.42
CA VAL A 188 18.94 3.56 -18.79
C VAL A 188 17.81 4.47 -18.29
N VAL A 189 16.55 4.09 -18.51
CA VAL A 189 15.40 4.90 -18.10
C VAL A 189 15.27 4.95 -16.57
N VAL A 190 15.34 3.79 -15.90
CA VAL A 190 15.37 3.70 -14.43
C VAL A 190 16.57 4.44 -13.87
N GLY A 191 17.74 4.39 -14.53
CA GLY A 191 18.94 5.12 -14.14
C GLY A 191 18.75 6.64 -14.12
N PHE A 192 18.09 7.19 -15.14
CA PHE A 192 17.69 8.60 -15.16
C PHE A 192 16.66 8.91 -14.07
N GLU A 193 15.67 8.03 -13.89
CA GLU A 193 14.57 8.24 -12.94
C GLU A 193 15.00 8.13 -11.47
N LEU A 194 16.03 7.33 -11.15
CA LEU A 194 16.59 7.19 -9.81
C LEU A 194 17.00 8.54 -9.18
N ALA A 195 17.39 9.52 -9.99
CA ALA A 195 17.74 10.86 -9.51
C ALA A 195 16.55 11.61 -8.89
N PHE A 196 15.33 11.31 -9.33
CA PHE A 196 14.09 11.96 -8.88
C PHE A 196 13.12 11.01 -8.17
N ASP A 197 13.40 9.70 -8.18
CA ASP A 197 12.52 8.68 -7.62
C ASP A 197 12.19 8.96 -6.15
N ARG A 198 13.17 9.37 -5.32
CA ARG A 198 12.92 9.59 -3.89
C ARG A 198 11.88 10.69 -3.63
N PRO A 199 12.03 11.93 -4.14
CA PRO A 199 10.97 12.93 -4.06
C PRO A 199 9.63 12.43 -4.61
N LEU A 200 9.63 11.74 -5.76
CA LEU A 200 8.42 11.27 -6.42
C LEU A 200 7.72 10.14 -5.65
N ASP A 201 8.47 9.21 -5.06
CA ASP A 201 7.99 8.11 -4.22
C ASP A 201 7.34 8.66 -2.95
N MET A 202 7.97 9.64 -2.30
CA MET A 202 7.39 10.31 -1.13
C MET A 202 6.09 11.05 -1.46
N LEU A 203 6.07 11.73 -2.61
CA LEU A 203 4.88 12.47 -3.06
C LEU A 203 3.74 11.50 -3.38
N ARG A 204 4.04 10.38 -4.06
CA ARG A 204 3.08 9.29 -4.32
C ARG A 204 2.54 8.70 -3.02
N THR A 205 3.40 8.33 -2.08
CA THR A 205 2.97 7.79 -0.79
C THR A 205 2.09 8.78 -0.03
N SER A 206 2.47 10.07 0.01
CA SER A 206 1.68 11.10 0.68
C SER A 206 0.30 11.31 0.03
N VAL A 207 0.24 11.32 -1.31
CA VAL A 207 -1.04 11.47 -2.03
C VAL A 207 -1.91 10.23 -1.85
N ASN A 208 -1.34 9.03 -1.86
CA ASN A 208 -2.08 7.79 -1.64
C ASN A 208 -2.67 7.74 -0.23
N ILE A 209 -1.87 7.97 0.82
CA ILE A 209 -2.37 7.97 2.20
C ILE A 209 -3.39 9.09 2.42
N GLY A 210 -3.13 10.29 1.90
CA GLY A 210 -4.10 11.40 1.97
C GLY A 210 -5.40 11.08 1.22
N GLY A 211 -5.31 10.39 0.09
CA GLY A 211 -6.44 9.89 -0.68
C GLY A 211 -7.25 8.85 0.09
N ASP A 212 -6.60 7.86 0.68
CA ASP A 212 -7.23 6.80 1.49
C ASP A 212 -8.01 7.41 2.67
N LEU A 213 -7.41 8.37 3.39
CA LEU A 213 -8.07 9.08 4.48
C LEU A 213 -9.25 9.93 3.98
N SER A 214 -9.10 10.59 2.82
CA SER A 214 -10.16 11.40 2.22
C SER A 214 -11.35 10.52 1.78
N VAL A 215 -11.08 9.36 1.20
CA VAL A 215 -12.12 8.38 0.84
C VAL A 215 -12.77 7.84 2.10
N ALA A 216 -12.01 7.39 3.09
CA ALA A 216 -12.53 6.85 4.34
C ALA A 216 -13.47 7.84 5.06
N THR A 217 -13.05 9.10 5.20
CA THR A 217 -13.87 10.15 5.83
C THR A 217 -15.10 10.51 5.01
N THR A 218 -14.98 10.56 3.67
CA THR A 218 -16.12 10.82 2.78
C THR A 218 -17.16 9.71 2.89
N ILE A 219 -16.72 8.45 2.85
CA ILE A 219 -17.58 7.27 2.95
C ILE A 219 -18.22 7.20 4.35
N ALA A 220 -17.45 7.41 5.43
CA ALA A 220 -17.98 7.45 6.79
C ALA A 220 -19.09 8.51 6.93
N LYS A 221 -18.91 9.68 6.32
CA LYS A 221 -19.94 10.73 6.30
C LYS A 221 -21.17 10.31 5.49
N TRP A 222 -20.99 9.61 4.36
CA TRP A 222 -22.11 9.11 3.55
C TRP A 222 -22.90 7.97 4.21
N GLU A 223 -22.26 7.19 5.10
CA GLU A 223 -22.92 6.12 5.87
C GLU A 223 -23.45 6.59 7.23
N ASN A 224 -23.27 7.85 7.59
CA ASN A 224 -23.60 8.42 8.91
C ASN A 224 -22.83 7.75 10.08
N GLU A 225 -21.64 7.24 9.80
CA GLU A 225 -20.71 6.64 10.78
C GLU A 225 -19.59 7.64 11.19
N PHE A 226 -19.64 8.88 10.70
CA PHE A 226 -18.64 9.91 10.99
C PHE A 226 -18.97 10.66 12.28
N ASP A 227 -18.15 10.48 13.31
CA ASP A 227 -18.26 11.23 14.57
C ASP A 227 -17.70 12.66 14.42
N GLN A 228 -18.61 13.58 14.16
CA GLN A 228 -18.29 14.98 13.95
C GLN A 228 -17.91 15.70 15.26
N GLU A 229 -18.43 15.26 16.41
CA GLU A 229 -18.10 15.84 17.72
C GLU A 229 -16.66 15.53 18.13
N ILE A 230 -16.18 14.31 17.86
CA ILE A 230 -14.78 13.96 18.07
C ILE A 230 -13.88 14.74 17.11
N PHE A 231 -14.27 14.86 15.84
CA PHE A 231 -13.47 15.55 14.82
C PHE A 231 -13.30 17.05 15.11
N ASP A 232 -14.36 17.73 15.52
CA ASP A 232 -14.37 19.18 15.78
C ASP A 232 -13.75 19.55 17.15
N ARG A 233 -13.41 18.56 17.99
CA ARG A 233 -12.84 18.83 19.32
C ARG A 233 -11.45 19.47 19.25
N PRO A 234 -11.14 20.42 20.16
CA PRO A 234 -9.79 20.98 20.28
C PRO A 234 -8.77 19.89 20.64
N LEU A 235 -7.61 19.90 19.97
CA LEU A 235 -6.53 18.91 20.16
C LEU A 235 -6.10 18.72 21.63
N LYS A 236 -6.19 19.77 22.45
CA LYS A 236 -5.86 19.69 23.89
C LYS A 236 -6.80 18.78 24.68
N ASP A 237 -8.05 18.67 24.25
CA ASP A 237 -9.10 17.92 24.95
C ASP A 237 -9.19 16.47 24.45
N GLN A 238 -8.69 16.19 23.24
CA GLN A 238 -8.56 14.83 22.71
C GLN A 238 -7.48 14.02 23.45
N ALA A 239 -6.37 14.67 23.84
CA ALA A 239 -5.28 14.02 24.58
C ALA A 239 -5.69 13.53 25.98
N ALA A 240 -6.70 14.16 26.61
CA ALA A 240 -7.18 13.79 27.94
C ALA A 240 -8.04 12.51 27.94
N LEU A 241 -8.67 12.16 26.81
CA LEU A 241 -9.50 10.95 26.65
C LEU A 241 -8.69 9.71 26.31
N ALA A 242 -7.55 9.86 25.62
CA ALA A 242 -6.66 8.74 25.33
C ALA A 242 -5.96 8.17 26.58
N THR A 243 -6.05 8.87 27.72
CA THR A 243 -5.48 8.48 29.01
C THR A 243 -6.52 8.01 30.03
N GLY A 244 -7.81 7.90 29.65
CA GLY A 244 -8.94 7.54 30.52
C GLY A 244 -9.44 6.12 30.32
#